data_AF-A0A966I635-F1
#
_entry.id   AF-A0A966I635-F1
#
_cell.length_a   1.000
_cell.length_b   1.000
_cell.length_c   1.000
_cell.angle_alpha   90.00
_cell.angle_beta   90.00
_cell.angle_gamma   90.00
#
_symmetry.space_group_name_H-M   'P 1'
#
loop_
_entity.id
_entity.type
_entity.pdbx_description
1 polymer ?
#
loop_
_entity_poly.entity_id
_entity_poly.type
_entity_poly.pdbx_seq_one_letter_code
_entity_poly.pdbx_strand_id
1 'polypeptide(L)' 'MFKIRLAELKEKLRDNNIETAIITDEDNVYYLCGYYDYL' A
#
# COMPACT_ATOMS: atom_id res chain seq x y z
N MET A 1 -4.29 11.75 -3.12
CA MET A 1 -3.03 11.11 -3.55
C MET A 1 -2.88 9.72 -2.92
N PHE A 2 -2.60 9.60 -1.62
CA PHE A 2 -2.45 8.30 -0.93
C PHE A 2 -3.66 7.36 -1.07
N LYS A 3 -4.88 7.86 -0.81
CA LYS A 3 -6.12 7.07 -0.97
C LYS A 3 -6.31 6.45 -2.36
N ILE A 4 -5.87 7.14 -3.43
CA ILE A 4 -5.99 6.66 -4.81
C ILE A 4 -5.03 5.49 -5.02
N ARG A 5 -3.76 5.65 -4.64
CA ARG A 5 -2.72 4.60 -4.73
C ARG A 5 -3.10 3.35 -3.92
N LEU A 6 -3.65 3.55 -2.73
CA LEU A 6 -4.12 2.43 -1.91
C LEU A 6 -5.32 1.71 -2.53
N ALA A 7 -6.23 2.44 -3.19
CA ALA A 7 -7.33 1.82 -3.94
C ALA A 7 -6.83 1.05 -5.16
N GLU A 8 -5.90 1.62 -5.93
CA GLU A 8 -5.26 0.93 -7.06
C GLU A 8 -4.52 -0.34 -6.62
N LEU A 9 -3.84 -0.30 -5.46
CA LEU A 9 -3.21 -1.49 -4.89
C LEU A 9 -4.26 -2.56 -4.54
N LYS A 10 -5.38 -2.19 -3.91
CA LYS A 10 -6.45 -3.13 -3.57
C LYS A 10 -7.07 -3.81 -4.78
N GLU A 11 -7.32 -3.06 -5.86
CA GLU A 11 -7.83 -3.66 -7.11
C GLU A 11 -6.82 -4.64 -7.69
N LYS A 12 -5.52 -4.29 -7.72
CA LYS A 12 -4.47 -5.22 -8.17
C LYS A 12 -4.38 -6.48 -7.31
N LEU A 13 -4.52 -6.37 -5.99
CA LEU A 13 -4.54 -7.52 -5.09
C LEU A 13 -5.73 -8.44 -5.41
N ARG A 14 -6.91 -7.84 -5.61
CA ARG A 14 -8.13 -8.56 -6.01
C ARG A 14 -7.97 -9.28 -7.35
N ASP A 15 -7.43 -8.60 -8.36
CA ASP A 15 -7.20 -9.15 -9.70
C ASP A 15 -6.22 -10.34 -9.68
N ASN A 16 -5.34 -10.40 -8.67
CA ASN A 16 -4.36 -11.47 -8.50
C ASN A 16 -4.79 -12.54 -7.46
N ASN A 17 -6.03 -12.51 -6.98
CA ASN A 17 -6.53 -13.39 -5.90
C ASN A 17 -5.64 -13.35 -4.63
N ILE A 18 -5.10 -12.17 -4.30
CA ILE A 18 -4.31 -11.95 -3.09
C ILE A 18 -5.22 -11.27 -2.06
N GLU A 19 -5.51 -11.97 -0.98
CA GLU A 19 -6.42 -11.47 0.07
C GLU A 19 -5.71 -10.56 1.08
N THR A 20 -4.39 -10.72 1.26
CA THR A 20 -3.61 -9.91 2.21
C THR A 20 -2.19 -9.71 1.70
N ALA A 21 -1.69 -8.49 1.85
CA ALA A 21 -0.30 -8.12 1.58
C ALA A 21 0.32 -7.49 2.83
N ILE A 22 1.54 -7.89 3.16
CA ILE A 22 2.36 -7.27 4.21
C ILE A 22 3.38 -6.38 3.52
N ILE A 23 3.44 -5.11 3.91
CA ILE A 23 4.35 -4.13 3.35
C ILE A 23 5.34 -3.76 4.44
N THR A 24 6.61 -4.08 4.20
CA THR A 24 7.71 -3.86 5.15
C THR A 24 8.71 -2.82 4.68
N ASP A 25 8.66 -2.47 3.39
CA ASP A 25 9.52 -1.47 2.79
C ASP A 25 9.01 -0.06 3.12
N GLU A 26 9.87 0.77 3.72
CA GLU A 26 9.53 2.10 4.25
C GLU A 26 9.03 3.06 3.16
N ASP A 27 9.64 3.02 1.98
CA ASP A 27 9.25 3.83 0.84
C ASP A 27 7.83 3.48 0.39
N ASN A 28 7.48 2.20 0.36
CA ASN A 28 6.14 1.76 0.01
C ASN A 28 5.10 2.15 1.07
N VAL A 29 5.43 2.08 2.36
CA VAL A 29 4.51 2.53 3.41
C VAL A 29 4.28 4.05 3.29
N TYR A 30 5.32 4.86 3.13
CA TYR A 30 5.16 6.29 2.86
C TYR A 30 4.38 6.55 1.56
N TYR A 31 4.70 5.84 0.48
CA TYR A 31 4.07 6.02 -0.82
C TYR A 31 2.56 5.75 -0.79
N LEU A 32 2.13 4.76 0.00
CA LEU A 32 0.74 4.30 0.06
C LEU A 32 -0.10 5.03 1.10
N CYS A 33 0.45 5.37 2.27
CA CYS A 33 -0.32 5.98 3.35
C CYS A 33 0.24 7.30 3.87
N GLY A 34 1.40 7.76 3.40
CA GLY A 34 2.02 9.01 3.84
C GLY A 34 2.60 8.94 5.24
N TYR A 35 2.71 7.73 5.82
CA TYR A 35 3.30 7.53 7.13
C TYR A 35 4.82 7.59 7.02
N TYR A 36 5.43 8.43 7.85
CA TYR A 36 6.87 8.73 7.82
C TYR A 36 7.51 8.70 9.22
N ASP A 37 6.77 8.28 10.25
CA ASP A 37 7.25 8.27 11.63
C ASP A 37 7.87 6.91 11.96
N TYR A 38 9.09 6.67 11.46
CA TYR A 38 9.87 5.46 11.72
C TYR A 38 11.07 5.71 12.65
N LEU A 39 11.02 6.77 13.47
CA LEU A 39 12.04 7.05 14.49
C LEU A 39 11.78 6.32 15.81
#